data_AF-A0A3A4PC82-F1
#
_entry.id   AF-A0A3A4PC82-F1
#
_cell.length_a   1.000
_cell.length_b   1.000
_cell.length_c   1.000
_cell.angle_alpha   90.00
_cell.angle_beta   90.00
_cell.angle_gamma   90.00
#
_symmetry.space_group_name_H-M   'P 1'
#
loop_
_entity.id
_entity.type
_entity.pdbx_description
1 polymer ?
#
loop_
_entity_poly.entity_id
_entity_poly.type
_entity_poly.pdbx_seq_one_letter_code
_entity_poly.pdbx_strand_id
1 'polypeptide(L)'
;MTRFLLFSSLALLILTSQITGWCQPEIRFDNHSFDFGDSYPFENLAHDFVFKNVGTEPLNITNIISTCGCTAAVSSASSVLPSGTGIVSVTLTTSSLPGKLEKGIGVQTNDPRHLELSLSVKTNVLQAWKFQPKQSFLIKEVLIGTKESQQLFLKCMEDKPYKILATKLSKPEFRIETGEPTDDGIPITLTVQAGMEKGPLTDNLEIRTDHPKQPIVRATVFANVVGYIKFSQPRLYFGSVIAGTSVTRQLMVNLTGSHNSKKLEIKKIVTDSHDISGKVIGSGDNGDNRLLFTLTPSGDAGFKSGEIQLHTNIDEEPIAMLTYSALIRRAR
;
A
#
# COMPACT_ATOMS: atom_id res chain seq x y z
N MET A 1 4.15 36.42 -106.00
CA MET A 1 5.03 37.48 -105.48
C MET A 1 4.52 37.89 -104.09
N THR A 2 5.36 37.78 -103.05
CA THR A 2 5.40 38.61 -101.81
C THR A 2 4.15 38.60 -100.89
N ARG A 3 4.16 38.56 -99.54
CA ARG A 3 5.04 38.93 -98.41
C ARG A 3 4.39 38.31 -97.13
N PHE A 4 5.09 37.73 -96.15
CA PHE A 4 5.78 38.29 -94.96
C PHE A 4 4.91 39.01 -93.90
N LEU A 5 5.17 38.64 -92.61
CA LEU A 5 4.91 39.28 -91.28
C LEU A 5 3.92 38.50 -90.37
N LEU A 6 4.31 37.81 -89.27
CA LEU A 6 4.87 38.17 -87.93
C LEU A 6 3.87 38.74 -86.91
N PHE A 7 4.09 38.34 -85.63
CA PHE A 7 3.44 38.68 -84.33
C PHE A 7 2.39 37.68 -83.82
N SER A 8 2.73 36.75 -82.91
CA SER A 8 2.97 36.92 -81.46
C SER A 8 1.72 37.34 -80.68
N SER A 9 1.09 36.39 -79.97
CA SER A 9 0.29 36.68 -78.76
C SER A 9 -0.04 35.39 -77.99
N LEU A 10 0.87 35.02 -77.11
CA LEU A 10 0.65 34.52 -75.74
C LEU A 10 -0.62 33.70 -75.46
N ALA A 11 -0.47 32.38 -75.37
CA ALA A 11 -1.42 31.51 -74.68
C ALA A 11 -1.35 31.78 -73.16
N LEU A 12 -2.29 32.57 -72.64
CA LEU A 12 -2.46 32.77 -71.20
C LEU A 12 -3.27 31.59 -70.63
N LEU A 13 -2.56 30.54 -70.21
CA LEU A 13 -3.12 29.47 -69.38
C LEU A 13 -3.46 30.07 -68.02
N ILE A 14 -4.71 30.48 -67.80
CA ILE A 14 -5.19 30.85 -66.48
C ILE A 14 -5.29 29.56 -65.67
N LEU A 15 -4.23 29.25 -64.94
CA LEU A 15 -4.25 28.25 -63.87
C LEU A 15 -5.19 28.80 -62.79
N THR A 16 -6.49 28.53 -62.89
CA THR A 16 -7.39 28.73 -61.75
C THR A 16 -6.97 27.71 -60.71
N SER A 17 -6.07 28.08 -59.81
CA SER A 17 -5.92 27.41 -58.52
C SER A 17 -7.26 27.53 -57.82
N GLN A 18 -8.10 26.52 -58.02
CA GLN A 18 -9.30 26.30 -57.24
C GLN A 18 -8.81 26.16 -55.79
N ILE A 19 -8.91 27.24 -55.02
CA ILE A 19 -8.86 27.17 -53.57
C ILE A 19 -10.14 26.45 -53.19
N THR A 20 -10.12 25.12 -53.25
CA THR A 20 -11.12 24.31 -52.58
C THR A 20 -10.90 24.59 -51.11
N GLY A 21 -11.69 25.51 -50.55
CA GLY A 21 -11.83 25.63 -49.11
C GLY A 21 -12.31 24.26 -48.64
N TRP A 22 -11.39 23.47 -48.10
CA TRP A 22 -11.71 22.13 -47.65
C TRP A 22 -12.71 22.24 -46.51
N CYS A 23 -13.95 21.83 -46.80
CA CYS A 23 -15.00 21.75 -45.81
C CYS A 23 -14.63 20.62 -44.85
N GLN A 24 -14.04 20.97 -43.70
CA GLN A 24 -13.50 20.02 -42.74
C GLN A 24 -13.80 20.51 -41.32
N PRO A 25 -13.99 19.60 -40.36
CA PRO A 25 -14.05 19.96 -38.95
C PRO A 25 -12.64 20.42 -38.51
N GLU A 26 -12.61 21.43 -37.66
CA GLU A 26 -11.35 21.91 -37.06
C GLU A 26 -11.61 22.19 -35.58
N ILE A 27 -10.89 21.50 -34.70
CA ILE A 27 -11.00 21.70 -33.26
C ILE A 27 -9.95 22.70 -32.78
N ARG A 28 -10.35 23.60 -31.88
CA ARG A 28 -9.43 24.53 -31.22
C ARG A 28 -9.73 24.62 -29.74
N PHE A 29 -8.78 24.27 -28.90
CA PHE A 29 -8.86 24.47 -27.45
C PHE A 29 -8.37 25.86 -27.08
N ASP A 30 -8.96 26.43 -26.03
CA ASP A 30 -8.46 27.69 -25.45
C ASP A 30 -7.12 27.47 -24.74
N ASN A 31 -6.96 26.32 -24.08
CA ASN A 31 -5.74 25.89 -23.40
C ASN A 31 -5.57 24.38 -23.50
N HIS A 32 -4.33 23.92 -23.53
CA HIS A 32 -3.98 22.50 -23.55
C HIS A 32 -3.44 21.98 -22.20
N SER A 33 -3.24 22.89 -21.24
CA SER A 33 -2.78 22.52 -19.91
C SER A 33 -3.45 23.35 -18.83
N PHE A 34 -3.60 22.75 -17.66
CA PHE A 34 -4.06 23.43 -16.46
C PHE A 34 -3.23 23.00 -15.25
N ASP A 35 -2.83 23.96 -14.42
CA ASP A 35 -2.13 23.69 -13.17
C ASP A 35 -3.03 24.07 -12.00
N PHE A 36 -3.39 23.07 -11.19
CA PHE A 36 -4.16 23.27 -9.96
C PHE A 36 -3.32 23.92 -8.84
N GLY A 37 -2.01 24.02 -9.02
CA GLY A 37 -1.07 24.46 -7.99
C GLY A 37 -0.95 23.41 -6.89
N ASP A 38 -0.87 23.87 -5.65
CA ASP A 38 -0.74 22.99 -4.49
C ASP A 38 -2.07 22.32 -4.12
N SER A 39 -2.01 21.01 -3.89
CA SER A 39 -3.13 20.20 -3.43
C SER A 39 -2.71 19.31 -2.26
N TYR A 40 -3.66 18.61 -1.68
CA TYR A 40 -3.42 17.63 -0.62
C TYR A 40 -3.83 16.23 -1.06
N PRO A 41 -3.26 15.17 -0.43
CA PRO A 41 -3.68 13.80 -0.65
C PRO A 41 -5.19 13.57 -0.61
N PHE A 42 -5.68 12.76 -1.56
CA PHE A 42 -7.08 12.33 -1.70
C PHE A 42 -8.09 13.45 -2.01
N GLU A 43 -7.63 14.59 -2.53
CA GLU A 43 -8.48 15.64 -3.07
C GLU A 43 -8.95 15.31 -4.49
N ASN A 44 -10.16 15.76 -4.85
CA ASN A 44 -10.67 15.72 -6.21
C ASN A 44 -10.58 17.13 -6.82
N LEU A 45 -9.72 17.29 -7.83
CA LEU A 45 -9.46 18.54 -8.51
C LEU A 45 -10.13 18.50 -9.89
N ALA A 46 -11.02 19.47 -10.17
CA ALA A 46 -11.80 19.49 -11.40
C ALA A 46 -11.48 20.71 -12.27
N HIS A 47 -11.34 20.50 -13.57
CA HIS A 47 -11.14 21.56 -14.56
C HIS A 47 -11.86 21.25 -15.87
N ASP A 48 -12.36 22.30 -16.52
CA ASP A 48 -13.08 22.24 -17.79
C ASP A 48 -12.23 22.85 -18.91
N PHE A 49 -11.81 22.00 -19.86
CA PHE A 49 -11.15 22.47 -21.08
C PHE A 49 -12.20 22.84 -22.12
N VAL A 50 -12.28 24.12 -22.44
CA VAL A 50 -13.18 24.64 -23.47
C VAL A 50 -12.53 24.48 -24.85
N PHE A 51 -13.31 23.96 -25.79
CA PHE A 51 -12.92 23.90 -27.20
C PHE A 51 -14.02 24.44 -28.10
N LYS A 52 -13.64 24.89 -29.29
CA LYS A 52 -14.53 25.38 -30.33
C LYS A 52 -14.34 24.60 -31.62
N ASN A 53 -15.44 24.32 -32.31
CA ASN A 53 -15.39 23.92 -33.72
C ASN A 53 -15.25 25.19 -34.57
N VAL A 54 -14.07 25.39 -35.12
CA VAL A 54 -13.73 26.54 -35.98
C VAL A 54 -13.72 26.18 -37.46
N GLY A 55 -14.03 24.92 -37.78
CA GLY A 55 -14.22 24.42 -39.13
C GLY A 55 -15.63 24.69 -39.66
N THR A 56 -15.92 24.11 -40.80
CA THR A 56 -17.18 24.31 -41.54
C THR A 56 -18.07 23.07 -41.57
N GLU A 57 -17.60 21.95 -41.00
CA GLU A 57 -18.34 20.69 -40.83
C GLU A 57 -18.48 20.32 -39.33
N PRO A 58 -19.45 19.46 -38.95
CA PRO A 58 -19.58 18.97 -37.58
C PRO A 58 -18.31 18.26 -37.05
N LEU A 59 -17.83 18.72 -35.91
CA LEU A 59 -16.69 18.14 -35.19
C LEU A 59 -17.22 17.10 -34.21
N ASN A 60 -16.67 15.88 -34.25
CA ASN A 60 -17.03 14.79 -33.36
C ASN A 60 -15.86 14.44 -32.44
N ILE A 61 -16.14 14.33 -31.14
CA ILE A 61 -15.23 13.75 -30.17
C ILE A 61 -15.54 12.25 -30.13
N THR A 62 -14.63 11.43 -30.66
CA THR A 62 -14.86 9.99 -30.84
C THR A 62 -14.49 9.21 -29.59
N ASN A 63 -13.49 9.68 -28.84
CA ASN A 63 -13.06 9.04 -27.60
C ASN A 63 -12.29 10.02 -26.71
N ILE A 64 -12.30 9.75 -25.40
CA ILE A 64 -11.43 10.41 -24.43
C ILE A 64 -10.72 9.32 -23.63
N ILE A 65 -9.40 9.36 -23.64
CA ILE A 65 -8.54 8.36 -23.03
C ILE A 65 -7.75 9.01 -21.91
N SER A 66 -7.99 8.60 -20.67
CA SER A 66 -7.12 8.97 -19.55
C SER A 66 -6.02 7.94 -19.36
N THR A 67 -4.82 8.42 -19.05
CA THR A 67 -3.61 7.59 -18.94
C THR A 67 -3.62 6.63 -17.73
N CYS A 68 -4.50 6.84 -16.73
CA CYS A 68 -4.62 5.98 -15.56
C CYS A 68 -5.94 6.23 -14.79
N GLY A 69 -6.37 5.25 -13.97
CA GLY A 69 -7.67 5.25 -13.29
C GLY A 69 -7.90 6.31 -12.20
N CYS A 70 -6.95 7.20 -11.92
CA CYS A 70 -7.15 8.35 -11.02
C CYS A 70 -7.51 9.66 -11.75
N THR A 71 -7.72 9.60 -13.06
CA THR A 71 -8.17 10.73 -13.87
C THR A 71 -9.41 10.31 -14.66
N ALA A 72 -10.53 10.98 -14.41
CA ALA A 72 -11.76 10.84 -15.19
C ALA A 72 -11.88 12.03 -16.14
N ALA A 73 -12.28 11.77 -17.38
CA ALA A 73 -12.51 12.84 -18.36
C ALA A 73 -13.73 12.52 -19.24
N VAL A 74 -14.59 13.51 -19.45
CA VAL A 74 -15.83 13.36 -20.23
C VAL A 74 -16.08 14.59 -21.11
N SER A 75 -16.67 14.40 -22.28
CA SER A 75 -17.11 15.51 -23.14
C SER A 75 -18.57 15.85 -22.86
N SER A 76 -18.88 17.15 -22.84
CA SER A 76 -20.26 17.67 -22.77
C SER A 76 -21.09 17.37 -24.02
N ALA A 77 -20.45 17.13 -25.17
CA ALA A 77 -21.11 16.73 -26.41
C ALA A 77 -20.20 15.83 -27.26
N SER A 78 -20.79 14.79 -27.87
CA SER A 78 -20.07 13.93 -28.83
C SER A 78 -19.97 14.56 -30.23
N SER A 79 -20.78 15.57 -30.54
CA SER A 79 -20.78 16.32 -31.79
C SER A 79 -21.03 17.81 -31.55
N VAL A 80 -20.21 18.67 -32.18
CA VAL A 80 -20.28 20.13 -32.07
C VAL A 80 -20.35 20.73 -33.47
N LEU A 81 -21.44 21.44 -33.75
CA LEU A 81 -21.67 22.12 -35.04
C LEU A 81 -20.64 23.23 -35.29
N PRO A 82 -20.45 23.66 -36.55
CA PRO A 82 -19.59 24.80 -36.90
C PRO A 82 -19.86 26.03 -36.02
N SER A 83 -18.80 26.69 -35.57
CA SER A 83 -18.82 27.80 -34.60
C SER A 83 -19.33 27.46 -33.19
N GLY A 84 -19.75 26.23 -32.94
CA GLY A 84 -20.18 25.75 -31.62
C GLY A 84 -19.02 25.53 -30.65
N THR A 85 -19.34 25.48 -29.37
CA THR A 85 -18.39 25.26 -28.26
C THR A 85 -18.73 23.95 -27.55
N GLY A 86 -17.70 23.24 -27.12
CA GLY A 86 -17.79 22.08 -26.25
C GLY A 86 -16.81 22.17 -25.08
N ILE A 87 -17.00 21.29 -24.11
CA ILE A 87 -16.21 21.18 -22.89
C ILE A 87 -15.74 19.75 -22.71
N VAL A 88 -14.45 19.58 -22.40
CA VAL A 88 -13.89 18.34 -21.84
C VAL A 88 -13.65 18.56 -20.34
N SER A 89 -14.49 17.96 -19.50
CA SER A 89 -14.39 18.03 -18.04
C SER A 89 -13.43 16.96 -17.53
N VAL A 90 -12.43 17.37 -16.75
CA VAL A 90 -11.41 16.50 -16.17
C VAL A 90 -11.49 16.54 -14.65
N THR A 91 -11.49 15.39 -14.01
CA THR A 91 -11.33 15.24 -12.55
C THR A 91 -10.10 14.42 -12.24
N LEU A 92 -9.17 15.02 -11.49
CA LEU A 92 -7.95 14.39 -10.98
C LEU A 92 -8.13 14.08 -9.49
N THR A 93 -8.01 12.80 -9.12
CA THR A 93 -7.88 12.41 -7.71
C THR A 93 -6.41 12.34 -7.32
N THR A 94 -6.00 13.13 -6.35
CA THR A 94 -4.59 13.18 -5.90
C THR A 94 -4.20 11.92 -5.12
N SER A 95 -2.94 11.50 -5.28
CA SER A 95 -2.42 10.30 -4.62
C SER A 95 -2.08 10.55 -3.15
N SER A 96 -1.79 9.48 -2.40
CA SER A 96 -1.25 9.59 -1.04
C SER A 96 0.19 10.12 -0.98
N LEU A 97 0.93 10.04 -2.10
CA LEU A 97 2.33 10.43 -2.16
C LEU A 97 2.47 11.92 -2.47
N PRO A 98 3.33 12.66 -1.73
CA PRO A 98 3.61 14.05 -2.03
C PRO A 98 4.47 14.22 -3.29
N GLY A 99 4.44 15.42 -3.86
CA GLY A 99 5.23 15.83 -5.00
C GLY A 99 4.40 16.17 -6.24
N LYS A 100 5.10 16.47 -7.33
CA LYS A 100 4.48 16.88 -8.60
C LYS A 100 3.75 15.70 -9.25
N LEU A 101 2.50 15.94 -9.59
CA LEU A 101 1.62 15.02 -10.29
C LEU A 101 1.16 15.68 -11.59
N GLU A 102 1.46 15.04 -12.72
CA GLU A 102 1.02 15.48 -14.04
C GLU A 102 0.30 14.32 -14.75
N LYS A 103 -0.84 14.61 -15.37
CA LYS A 103 -1.66 13.62 -16.09
C LYS A 103 -2.05 14.13 -17.45
N GLY A 104 -1.85 13.28 -18.45
CA GLY A 104 -2.29 13.50 -19.82
C GLY A 104 -3.68 12.91 -20.07
N ILE A 105 -4.46 13.63 -20.89
CA ILE A 105 -5.78 13.25 -21.38
C ILE A 105 -5.72 13.28 -22.90
N GLY A 106 -5.86 12.12 -23.53
CA GLY A 106 -5.99 12.00 -24.98
C GLY A 106 -7.42 12.28 -25.43
N VAL A 107 -7.59 13.15 -26.42
CA VAL A 107 -8.88 13.50 -27.03
C VAL A 107 -8.81 13.10 -28.49
N GLN A 108 -9.62 12.11 -28.89
CA GLN A 108 -9.69 11.65 -30.28
C GLN A 108 -10.85 12.31 -31.01
N THR A 109 -10.60 12.75 -32.24
CA THR A 109 -11.58 13.52 -33.02
C THR A 109 -11.61 13.10 -34.49
N ASN A 110 -12.60 13.63 -35.24
CA ASN A 110 -12.64 13.53 -36.70
C ASN A 110 -11.98 14.73 -37.43
N ASP A 111 -11.28 15.62 -36.73
CA ASP A 111 -10.44 16.65 -37.35
C ASP A 111 -9.27 15.97 -38.09
N PRO A 112 -9.17 16.09 -39.42
CA PRO A 112 -8.14 15.40 -40.20
C PRO A 112 -6.70 15.87 -39.89
N ARG A 113 -6.54 17.03 -39.26
CA ARG A 113 -5.25 17.56 -38.79
C ARG A 113 -4.97 17.18 -37.33
N HIS A 114 -6.01 16.87 -36.56
CA HIS A 114 -5.94 16.61 -35.12
C HIS A 114 -6.77 15.37 -34.71
N LEU A 115 -6.45 14.22 -35.31
CA LEU A 115 -7.10 12.95 -34.99
C LEU A 115 -6.95 12.56 -33.51
N GLU A 116 -5.85 13.00 -32.89
CA GLU A 116 -5.61 12.87 -31.45
C GLU A 116 -4.92 14.13 -30.92
N LEU A 117 -5.44 14.65 -29.82
CA LEU A 117 -4.91 15.80 -29.08
C LEU A 117 -4.59 15.38 -27.66
N SER A 118 -3.60 16.02 -27.06
CA SER A 118 -3.25 15.80 -25.66
C SER A 118 -3.55 17.06 -24.84
N LEU A 119 -4.31 16.90 -23.78
CA LEU A 119 -4.50 17.88 -22.71
C LEU A 119 -3.71 17.41 -21.48
N SER A 120 -3.31 18.34 -20.61
CA SER A 120 -2.59 17.99 -19.38
C SER A 120 -3.12 18.73 -18.16
N VAL A 121 -3.20 18.02 -17.04
CA VAL A 121 -3.47 18.63 -15.73
C VAL A 121 -2.31 18.36 -14.78
N LYS A 122 -1.96 19.36 -13.98
CA LYS A 122 -0.81 19.34 -13.07
C LYS A 122 -1.22 19.77 -11.68
N THR A 123 -0.53 19.24 -10.67
CA THR A 123 -0.63 19.71 -9.28
C THR A 123 0.62 19.32 -8.51
N ASN A 124 0.91 20.03 -7.42
CA ASN A 124 1.94 19.67 -6.45
C ASN A 124 1.25 19.19 -5.16
N VAL A 125 1.31 17.88 -4.90
CA VAL A 125 0.68 17.29 -3.72
C VAL A 125 1.55 17.56 -2.49
N LEU A 126 1.05 18.39 -1.56
CA LEU A 126 1.72 18.73 -0.31
C LEU A 126 1.51 17.66 0.75
N GLN A 127 2.51 17.46 1.59
CA GLN A 127 2.40 16.69 2.82
C GLN A 127 2.24 17.66 3.99
N ALA A 128 1.03 17.80 4.55
CA ALA A 128 0.85 18.68 5.72
C ALA A 128 1.48 18.07 6.97
N TRP A 129 1.56 16.74 7.05
CA TRP A 129 1.85 16.00 8.27
C TRP A 129 3.03 15.06 8.12
N LYS A 130 3.93 15.09 9.09
CA LYS A 130 5.06 14.16 9.17
C LYS A 130 5.15 13.58 10.57
N PHE A 131 5.28 12.25 10.67
CA PHE A 131 5.72 11.60 11.89
C PHE A 131 7.23 11.52 11.92
N GLN A 132 7.82 11.75 13.09
CA GLN A 132 9.25 11.62 13.33
C GLN A 132 9.57 10.99 14.70
N PRO A 133 10.72 10.30 14.85
CA PRO A 133 11.71 10.01 13.82
C PRO A 133 11.26 8.94 12.81
N LYS A 134 10.21 8.18 13.11
CA LYS A 134 9.64 7.15 12.20
C LYS A 134 8.32 7.62 11.62
N GLN A 135 7.94 7.07 10.48
CA GLN A 135 6.66 7.37 9.80
C GLN A 135 5.44 6.68 10.44
N SER A 136 5.68 5.67 11.29
CA SER A 136 4.63 4.85 11.89
C SER A 136 5.10 4.20 13.21
N PHE A 137 4.14 3.72 13.99
CA PHE A 137 4.39 3.02 15.26
C PHE A 137 4.62 1.54 14.98
N LEU A 138 5.86 1.08 15.16
CA LEU A 138 6.30 -0.29 14.87
C LEU A 138 7.05 -0.83 16.09
N ILE A 139 6.31 -1.47 16.99
CA ILE A 139 6.86 -2.10 18.20
C ILE A 139 7.12 -3.58 17.89
N LYS A 140 8.38 -3.92 17.65
CA LYS A 140 8.74 -5.21 17.03
C LYS A 140 8.33 -6.44 17.84
N GLU A 141 8.53 -6.42 19.15
CA GLU A 141 8.23 -7.54 20.05
C GLU A 141 7.69 -6.95 21.35
N VAL A 142 6.54 -7.46 21.81
CA VAL A 142 5.92 -7.13 23.09
C VAL A 142 5.65 -8.44 23.82
N LEU A 143 6.18 -8.61 25.02
CA LEU A 143 5.98 -9.84 25.78
C LEU A 143 4.51 -9.95 26.23
N ILE A 144 3.97 -11.17 26.23
CA ILE A 144 2.62 -11.43 26.76
C ILE A 144 2.48 -10.88 28.18
N GLY A 145 1.34 -10.24 28.48
CA GLY A 145 1.06 -9.66 29.79
C GLY A 145 1.86 -8.40 30.15
N THR A 146 2.76 -7.92 29.27
CA THR A 146 3.53 -6.68 29.53
C THR A 146 2.94 -5.47 28.80
N LYS A 147 3.55 -4.32 29.07
CA LYS A 147 3.27 -3.07 28.37
C LYS A 147 4.54 -2.55 27.74
N GLU A 148 4.42 -2.12 26.50
CA GLU A 148 5.51 -1.45 25.77
C GLU A 148 4.98 -0.16 25.18
N SER A 149 5.83 0.87 25.12
CA SER A 149 5.43 2.18 24.58
C SER A 149 6.42 2.69 23.56
N GLN A 150 5.91 3.39 22.56
CA GLN A 150 6.71 4.11 21.58
C GLN A 150 6.16 5.52 21.42
N GLN A 151 7.04 6.50 21.52
CA GLN A 151 6.71 7.91 21.27
C GLN A 151 7.20 8.31 19.88
N LEU A 152 6.35 9.03 19.16
CA LEU A 152 6.68 9.75 17.93
C LEU A 152 6.15 11.19 18.06
N PHE A 153 6.62 12.08 17.19
CA PHE A 153 6.10 13.44 17.08
C PHE A 153 5.37 13.57 15.76
N LEU A 154 4.14 14.07 15.82
CA LEU A 154 3.45 14.58 14.64
C LEU A 154 3.92 16.01 14.44
N LYS A 155 4.35 16.39 13.24
CA LYS A 155 4.75 17.76 12.90
C LYS A 155 3.94 18.26 11.73
N CYS A 156 3.50 19.52 11.79
CA CYS A 156 2.94 20.22 10.64
C CYS A 156 4.08 20.77 9.79
N MET A 157 4.12 20.42 8.51
CA MET A 157 5.18 20.83 7.58
C MET A 157 5.04 22.29 7.11
N GLU A 158 3.91 22.93 7.38
CA GLU A 158 3.69 24.36 7.11
C GLU A 158 4.22 25.26 8.24
N ASP A 159 4.82 24.67 9.29
CA ASP A 159 5.32 25.34 10.50
C ASP A 159 4.27 26.24 11.19
N LYS A 160 2.98 25.94 10.98
CA LYS A 160 1.86 26.58 11.67
C LYS A 160 1.53 25.85 12.97
N PRO A 161 1.17 26.57 14.04
CA PRO A 161 0.57 25.96 15.22
C PRO A 161 -0.72 25.20 14.83
N TYR A 162 -0.94 24.06 15.47
CA TYR A 162 -2.11 23.23 15.24
C TYR A 162 -2.50 22.50 16.53
N LYS A 163 -3.70 21.94 16.56
CA LYS A 163 -4.25 21.19 17.69
C LYS A 163 -4.66 19.79 17.25
N ILE A 164 -4.41 18.82 18.13
CA ILE A 164 -5.04 17.50 18.03
C ILE A 164 -6.41 17.61 18.72
N LEU A 165 -7.46 17.30 17.97
CA LEU A 165 -8.85 17.38 18.43
C LEU A 165 -9.35 16.03 18.96
N ALA A 166 -8.92 14.93 18.34
CA ALA A 166 -9.29 13.59 18.75
C ALA A 166 -8.31 12.55 18.20
N THR A 167 -8.25 11.39 18.84
CA THR A 167 -7.54 10.21 18.37
C THR A 167 -8.49 9.01 18.41
N LYS A 168 -8.33 8.07 17.46
CA LYS A 168 -9.13 6.86 17.37
C LYS A 168 -8.27 5.66 17.02
N LEU A 169 -8.49 4.60 17.77
CA LEU A 169 -7.98 3.24 17.54
C LEU A 169 -9.18 2.29 17.62
N SER A 170 -9.08 1.16 16.93
CA SER A 170 -10.11 0.12 16.88
C SER A 170 -9.86 -0.98 17.91
N LYS A 171 -8.61 -1.18 18.32
CA LYS A 171 -8.19 -2.28 19.20
C LYS A 171 -7.97 -1.83 20.65
N PRO A 172 -8.53 -2.55 21.65
CA PRO A 172 -8.41 -2.19 23.07
C PRO A 172 -6.99 -2.39 23.64
N GLU A 173 -6.15 -3.19 23.00
CA GLU A 173 -4.74 -3.40 23.38
C GLU A 173 -3.90 -2.14 23.16
N PHE A 174 -4.36 -1.21 22.31
CA PHE A 174 -3.66 0.03 22.03
C PHE A 174 -4.25 1.19 22.83
N ARG A 175 -3.36 1.94 23.49
CA ARG A 175 -3.67 3.21 24.13
C ARG A 175 -2.83 4.31 23.51
N ILE A 176 -3.40 5.50 23.45
CA ILE A 176 -2.75 6.67 22.84
C ILE A 176 -2.85 7.85 23.80
N GLU A 177 -1.74 8.54 23.97
CA GLU A 177 -1.65 9.76 24.77
C GLU A 177 -0.94 10.83 23.94
N THR A 178 -1.40 12.08 24.05
CA THR A 178 -0.82 13.23 23.36
C THR A 178 -0.28 14.21 24.39
N GLY A 179 0.91 14.78 24.15
CA GLY A 179 1.49 15.80 25.03
C GLY A 179 1.33 17.23 24.50
N GLU A 180 2.07 18.15 25.10
CA GLU A 180 2.09 19.55 24.70
C GLU A 180 2.94 19.78 23.42
N PRO A 181 2.61 20.79 22.59
CA PRO A 181 3.40 21.12 21.40
C PRO A 181 4.87 21.43 21.70
N THR A 182 5.78 20.91 20.88
CA THR A 182 7.22 21.22 20.91
C THR A 182 7.71 21.63 19.52
N ASP A 183 8.99 22.00 19.39
CA ASP A 183 9.63 22.31 18.09
C ASP A 183 9.65 21.11 17.12
N ASP A 184 9.65 19.91 17.68
CA ASP A 184 9.55 18.64 16.94
C ASP A 184 8.10 18.27 16.61
N GLY A 185 7.13 19.04 17.08
CA GLY A 185 5.70 18.82 16.92
C GLY A 185 5.03 18.27 18.18
N ILE A 186 3.77 17.85 18.06
CA ILE A 186 3.03 17.31 19.21
C ILE A 186 3.44 15.85 19.44
N PRO A 187 3.96 15.49 20.63
CA PRO A 187 4.31 14.13 20.95
C PRO A 187 3.06 13.26 21.08
N ILE A 188 3.15 12.06 20.51
CA ILE A 188 2.13 11.03 20.53
C ILE A 188 2.78 9.75 21.04
N THR A 189 2.34 9.31 22.21
CA THR A 189 2.80 8.08 22.85
C THR A 189 1.78 6.99 22.61
N LEU A 190 2.17 5.96 21.86
CA LEU A 190 1.40 4.74 21.72
C LEU A 190 1.88 3.73 22.76
N THR A 191 0.96 3.21 23.56
CA THR A 191 1.21 2.11 24.48
C THR A 191 0.45 0.87 24.03
N VAL A 192 1.15 -0.26 23.97
CA VAL A 192 0.58 -1.58 23.71
C VAL A 192 0.50 -2.31 25.04
N GLN A 193 -0.70 -2.70 25.44
CA GLN A 193 -0.94 -3.58 26.59
C GLN A 193 -1.23 -4.99 26.05
N ALA A 194 -0.20 -5.83 26.03
CA ALA A 194 -0.31 -7.17 25.49
C ALA A 194 -1.15 -8.06 26.42
N GLY A 195 -2.11 -8.77 25.82
CA GLY A 195 -2.80 -9.87 26.48
C GLY A 195 -1.95 -11.14 26.51
N MET A 196 -2.62 -12.29 26.64
CA MET A 196 -1.96 -13.61 26.60
C MET A 196 -1.92 -14.21 25.20
N GLU A 197 -2.71 -13.68 24.27
CA GLU A 197 -2.73 -14.13 22.88
C GLU A 197 -1.49 -13.63 22.15
N LYS A 198 -0.75 -14.55 21.54
CA LYS A 198 0.45 -14.26 20.75
C LYS A 198 0.07 -13.94 19.32
N GLY A 199 0.90 -13.14 18.67
CA GLY A 199 0.80 -12.84 17.24
C GLY A 199 0.75 -11.34 16.94
N PRO A 200 0.54 -11.00 15.66
CA PRO A 200 0.56 -9.63 15.22
C PRO A 200 -0.70 -8.88 15.67
N LEU A 201 -0.50 -7.70 16.24
CA LEU A 201 -1.51 -6.69 16.47
C LEU A 201 -1.31 -5.55 15.47
N THR A 202 -2.30 -5.33 14.61
CA THR A 202 -2.32 -4.21 13.66
C THR A 202 -3.57 -3.37 13.82
N ASP A 203 -3.44 -2.05 13.70
CA ASP A 203 -4.54 -1.08 13.67
C ASP A 203 -4.15 0.16 12.84
N ASN A 204 -5.13 1.00 12.53
CA ASN A 204 -4.91 2.28 11.87
C ASN A 204 -5.29 3.41 12.83
N LEU A 205 -4.28 4.10 13.37
CA LEU A 205 -4.47 5.28 14.19
C LEU A 205 -5.02 6.41 13.31
N GLU A 206 -6.19 6.92 13.68
CA GLU A 206 -6.76 8.14 13.09
C GLU A 206 -6.61 9.30 14.07
N ILE A 207 -6.00 10.39 13.63
CA ILE A 207 -5.81 11.61 14.42
C ILE A 207 -6.56 12.74 13.72
N ARG A 208 -7.53 13.32 14.42
CA ARG A 208 -8.23 14.50 13.95
C ARG A 208 -7.52 15.76 14.42
N THR A 209 -7.27 16.70 13.52
CA THR A 209 -6.63 17.99 13.80
C THR A 209 -7.51 19.16 13.36
N ASP A 210 -7.09 20.39 13.67
CA ASP A 210 -7.74 21.63 13.25
C ASP A 210 -7.25 22.17 11.88
N HIS A 211 -6.44 21.40 11.14
CA HIS A 211 -5.97 21.84 9.84
C HIS A 211 -7.13 21.89 8.82
N PRO A 212 -7.31 23.01 8.10
CA PRO A 212 -8.52 23.24 7.30
C PRO A 212 -8.68 22.28 6.12
N LYS A 213 -7.57 21.91 5.47
CA LYS A 213 -7.57 21.02 4.29
C LYS A 213 -7.21 19.55 4.57
N GLN A 214 -6.50 19.25 5.66
CA GLN A 214 -6.12 17.90 6.08
C GLN A 214 -6.46 17.66 7.56
N PRO A 215 -7.76 17.61 7.92
CA PRO A 215 -8.19 17.45 9.29
C PRO A 215 -7.96 16.04 9.84
N ILE A 216 -7.56 15.08 9.01
CA ILE A 216 -7.37 13.67 9.41
C ILE A 216 -5.98 13.21 9.00
N VAL A 217 -5.19 12.78 9.99
CA VAL A 217 -3.89 12.12 9.82
C VAL A 217 -4.06 10.63 10.13
N ARG A 218 -3.46 9.77 9.32
CA ARG A 218 -3.47 8.31 9.55
C ARG A 218 -2.06 7.78 9.73
N ALA A 219 -1.89 6.90 10.70
CA ALA A 219 -0.65 6.14 10.89
C ALA A 219 -0.96 4.67 11.13
N THR A 220 -0.21 3.78 10.49
CA THR A 220 -0.27 2.36 10.80
C THR A 220 0.34 2.12 12.18
N VAL A 221 -0.33 1.29 12.97
CA VAL A 221 0.15 0.79 14.24
C VAL A 221 0.39 -0.71 14.10
N PHE A 222 1.59 -1.16 14.45
CA PHE A 222 1.95 -2.56 14.47
C PHE A 222 2.69 -2.90 15.77
N ALA A 223 2.27 -4.00 16.39
CA ALA A 223 3.01 -4.69 17.42
C ALA A 223 2.99 -6.20 17.18
N ASN A 224 3.98 -6.93 17.66
CA ASN A 224 3.94 -8.39 17.65
C ASN A 224 4.03 -8.92 19.08
N VAL A 225 2.94 -9.51 19.56
CA VAL A 225 2.89 -10.09 20.90
C VAL A 225 3.58 -11.46 20.86
N VAL A 226 4.58 -11.63 21.71
CA VAL A 226 5.42 -12.84 21.76
C VAL A 226 5.44 -13.42 23.15
N GLY A 227 5.58 -14.74 23.24
CA GLY A 227 5.83 -15.41 24.52
C GLY A 227 7.24 -15.13 25.05
N TYR A 228 7.47 -15.50 26.30
CA TYR A 228 8.80 -15.52 26.91
C TYR A 228 9.66 -16.66 26.35
N ILE A 229 9.05 -17.68 25.76
CA ILE A 229 9.74 -18.83 25.17
C ILE A 229 9.67 -18.76 23.64
N LYS A 230 10.84 -18.82 23.01
CA LYS A 230 11.03 -18.77 21.55
C LYS A 230 11.53 -20.11 21.04
N PHE A 231 10.81 -20.64 20.06
CA PHE A 231 11.23 -21.81 19.29
C PHE A 231 12.03 -21.35 18.06
N SER A 232 13.07 -22.09 17.68
CA SER A 232 13.77 -21.82 16.41
C SER A 232 12.89 -22.05 15.18
N GLN A 233 11.79 -22.77 15.35
CA GLN A 233 10.78 -23.01 14.32
C GLN A 233 9.38 -22.91 14.95
N PRO A 234 8.41 -22.23 14.32
CA PRO A 234 7.06 -22.09 14.86
C PRO A 234 6.26 -23.42 14.85
N ARG A 235 6.72 -24.39 14.06
CA ARG A 235 6.15 -25.73 13.94
C ARG A 235 7.25 -26.74 13.69
N LEU A 236 7.13 -27.90 14.31
CA LEU A 236 8.02 -29.04 14.10
C LEU A 236 7.53 -29.90 12.93
N TYR A 237 8.32 -29.94 11.85
CA TYR A 237 8.00 -30.72 10.66
C TYR A 237 8.77 -32.05 10.64
N PHE A 238 8.06 -33.17 10.83
CA PHE A 238 8.64 -34.50 10.70
C PHE A 238 8.77 -34.94 9.24
N GLY A 239 8.01 -34.32 8.32
CA GLY A 239 8.01 -34.67 6.89
C GLY A 239 7.24 -35.97 6.63
N SER A 240 7.66 -36.73 5.62
CA SER A 240 7.04 -38.02 5.29
C SER A 240 7.68 -39.15 6.10
N VAL A 241 6.85 -39.94 6.79
CA VAL A 241 7.30 -41.04 7.67
C VAL A 241 6.56 -42.31 7.31
N ILE A 242 7.26 -43.44 7.25
CA ILE A 242 6.63 -44.74 6.99
C ILE A 242 6.12 -45.30 8.32
N ALA A 243 4.89 -45.82 8.34
CA ALA A 243 4.33 -46.50 9.50
C ALA A 243 5.29 -47.59 10.03
N GLY A 244 5.50 -47.63 11.34
CA GLY A 244 6.45 -48.53 12.01
C GLY A 244 7.92 -48.09 11.97
N THR A 245 8.26 -46.98 11.29
CA THR A 245 9.63 -46.40 11.32
C THR A 245 9.70 -45.18 12.22
N SER A 246 10.90 -44.89 12.74
CA SER A 246 11.11 -43.72 13.60
C SER A 246 11.87 -42.63 12.86
N VAL A 247 11.43 -41.38 13.03
CA VAL A 247 12.17 -40.20 12.58
C VAL A 247 12.42 -39.27 13.76
N THR A 248 13.57 -38.61 13.77
CA THR A 248 13.91 -37.63 14.80
C THR A 248 14.07 -36.22 14.23
N ARG A 249 13.72 -35.23 15.04
CA ARG A 249 13.90 -33.80 14.74
C ARG A 249 14.43 -33.08 15.96
N GLN A 250 15.37 -32.17 15.72
CA GLN A 250 15.90 -31.29 16.75
C GLN A 250 15.23 -29.91 16.67
N LEU A 251 15.03 -29.30 17.83
CA LEU A 251 14.50 -27.96 17.96
C LEU A 251 15.28 -27.22 19.05
N MET A 252 15.60 -25.95 18.78
CA MET A 252 16.18 -25.06 19.79
C MET A 252 15.06 -24.28 20.47
N VAL A 253 15.14 -24.17 21.79
CA VAL A 253 14.19 -23.42 22.61
C VAL A 253 14.96 -22.49 23.54
N ASN A 254 14.72 -21.20 23.37
CA ASN A 254 15.44 -20.13 24.06
C ASN A 254 14.44 -19.14 24.67
N LEU A 255 14.91 -18.23 25.51
CA LEU A 255 14.08 -17.11 25.97
C LEU A 255 13.98 -16.01 24.92
N THR A 256 12.84 -15.33 24.89
CA THR A 256 12.62 -14.15 24.05
C THR A 256 13.25 -12.92 24.69
N GLY A 257 14.06 -12.20 23.93
CA GLY A 257 14.76 -10.99 24.39
C GLY A 257 15.89 -11.28 25.39
N SER A 258 16.63 -10.22 25.76
CA SER A 258 17.75 -10.29 26.70
C SER A 258 17.34 -10.02 28.16
N HIS A 259 16.04 -10.01 28.45
CA HIS A 259 15.47 -9.42 29.66
C HIS A 259 15.39 -10.36 30.86
N ASN A 260 15.70 -11.65 30.70
CA ASN A 260 15.65 -12.59 31.80
C ASN A 260 17.04 -13.12 32.13
N SER A 261 17.51 -12.83 33.35
CA SER A 261 18.68 -13.47 33.96
C SER A 261 18.38 -14.91 34.39
N LYS A 262 17.11 -15.34 34.37
CA LYS A 262 16.70 -16.72 34.63
C LYS A 262 17.11 -17.63 33.47
N LYS A 263 17.77 -18.75 33.79
CA LYS A 263 18.02 -19.84 32.84
C LYS A 263 16.72 -20.60 32.57
N LEU A 264 16.40 -20.81 31.30
CA LEU A 264 15.24 -21.63 30.90
C LEU A 264 15.48 -23.10 31.23
N GLU A 265 14.54 -23.71 31.95
CA GLU A 265 14.50 -25.14 32.23
C GLU A 265 13.19 -25.75 31.74
N ILE A 266 13.29 -26.86 31.02
CA ILE A 266 12.13 -27.66 30.58
C ILE A 266 11.89 -28.77 31.60
N LYS A 267 10.85 -28.60 32.42
CA LYS A 267 10.49 -29.52 33.50
C LYS A 267 9.82 -30.80 32.97
N LYS A 268 8.98 -30.65 31.95
CA LYS A 268 8.20 -31.77 31.38
C LYS A 268 7.82 -31.47 29.93
N ILE A 269 7.78 -32.52 29.11
CA ILE A 269 7.24 -32.47 27.75
C ILE A 269 6.00 -33.36 27.72
N VAL A 270 4.87 -32.81 27.27
CA VAL A 270 3.61 -33.54 27.10
C VAL A 270 3.23 -33.47 25.63
N THR A 271 2.88 -34.62 25.05
CA THR A 271 2.44 -34.75 23.66
C THR A 271 0.98 -35.18 23.66
N ASP A 272 0.21 -34.69 22.69
CA ASP A 272 -1.18 -35.13 22.48
C ASP A 272 -1.27 -36.50 21.76
N SER A 273 -0.14 -37.01 21.26
CA SER A 273 -0.02 -38.29 20.58
C SER A 273 0.97 -39.22 21.27
N HIS A 274 0.57 -40.49 21.38
CA HIS A 274 1.41 -41.59 21.88
C HIS A 274 2.54 -41.97 20.89
N ASP A 275 2.39 -41.60 19.61
CA ASP A 275 3.40 -41.85 18.58
C ASP A 275 4.60 -40.87 18.69
N ILE A 276 4.51 -39.83 19.53
CA ILE A 276 5.54 -38.79 19.66
C ILE A 276 6.09 -38.79 21.08
N SER A 277 7.42 -38.71 21.15
CA SER A 277 8.14 -38.45 22.40
C SER A 277 9.12 -37.31 22.22
N GLY A 278 9.36 -36.55 23.28
CA GLY A 278 10.36 -35.48 23.31
C GLY A 278 11.26 -35.62 24.52
N LYS A 279 12.55 -35.27 24.37
CA LYS A 279 13.50 -35.19 25.47
C LYS A 279 14.45 -34.02 25.29
N VAL A 280 14.92 -33.46 26.41
CA VAL A 280 16.02 -32.51 26.44
C VAL A 280 17.33 -33.29 26.20
N ILE A 281 18.12 -32.87 25.21
CA ILE A 281 19.40 -33.52 24.86
C ILE A 281 20.62 -32.66 25.14
N GLY A 282 20.42 -31.41 25.57
CA GLY A 282 21.49 -30.54 26.04
C GLY A 282 20.98 -29.14 26.34
N SER A 283 21.68 -28.45 27.24
CA SER A 283 21.54 -27.02 27.48
C SER A 283 22.89 -26.40 27.12
N GLY A 284 22.93 -25.58 26.07
CA GLY A 284 24.16 -24.84 25.73
C GLY A 284 24.53 -23.87 26.85
N ASP A 285 25.80 -23.44 26.88
CA ASP A 285 26.33 -22.53 27.91
C ASP A 285 25.57 -21.19 27.99
N ASN A 286 24.86 -20.81 26.92
CA ASN A 286 24.03 -19.60 26.84
C ASN A 286 22.55 -19.79 27.24
N GLY A 287 22.15 -20.95 27.79
CA GLY A 287 20.75 -21.23 28.15
C GLY A 287 19.88 -21.76 27.00
N ASP A 288 20.52 -22.11 25.88
CA ASP A 288 19.86 -22.65 24.70
C ASP A 288 19.51 -24.13 24.89
N ASN A 289 18.23 -24.45 25.05
CA ASN A 289 17.78 -25.82 25.26
C ASN A 289 17.58 -26.54 23.92
N ARG A 290 18.35 -27.63 23.72
CA ARG A 290 18.22 -28.54 22.58
C ARG A 290 17.24 -29.65 22.92
N LEU A 291 16.13 -29.70 22.20
CA LEU A 291 15.13 -30.75 22.31
C LEU A 291 15.25 -31.71 21.12
N LEU A 292 15.14 -33.01 21.40
CA LEU A 292 15.02 -34.06 20.39
C LEU A 292 13.63 -34.67 20.49
N PHE A 293 12.90 -34.61 19.38
CA PHE A 293 11.60 -35.23 19.25
C PHE A 293 11.70 -36.43 18.32
N THR A 294 11.04 -37.52 18.69
CA THR A 294 10.95 -38.76 17.91
C THR A 294 9.48 -39.03 17.58
N LEU A 295 9.19 -39.29 16.32
CA LEU A 295 7.88 -39.75 15.85
C LEU A 295 8.00 -41.20 15.36
N THR A 296 7.18 -42.09 15.90
CA THR A 296 7.06 -43.50 15.54
C THR A 296 5.58 -43.82 15.30
N PRO A 297 5.07 -43.62 14.08
CA PRO A 297 3.64 -43.73 13.78
C PRO A 297 3.20 -45.19 13.70
N SER A 298 2.09 -45.51 14.35
CA SER A 298 1.64 -46.89 14.58
C SER A 298 0.80 -47.52 13.45
N GLY A 299 0.29 -46.78 12.46
CA GLY A 299 -0.31 -47.41 11.28
C GLY A 299 -1.22 -46.58 10.37
N ASP A 300 -1.83 -45.52 10.90
CA ASP A 300 -2.78 -44.73 10.11
C ASP A 300 -2.05 -43.83 9.10
N ALA A 301 -2.18 -44.18 7.82
CA ALA A 301 -1.73 -43.31 6.74
C ALA A 301 -2.55 -42.00 6.71
N GLY A 302 -1.90 -40.92 6.33
CA GLY A 302 -2.51 -39.60 6.21
C GLY A 302 -1.71 -38.50 6.88
N PHE A 303 -2.23 -37.28 6.80
CA PHE A 303 -1.65 -36.13 7.47
C PHE A 303 -1.99 -36.18 8.96
N LYS A 304 -0.96 -36.05 9.80
CA LYS A 304 -1.09 -35.96 11.26
C LYS A 304 -0.51 -34.62 11.70
N SER A 305 -1.24 -33.92 12.56
CA SER A 305 -0.79 -32.69 13.22
C SER A 305 -1.34 -32.66 14.63
N GLY A 306 -0.64 -31.96 15.52
CA GLY A 306 -1.02 -31.87 16.91
C GLY A 306 -0.14 -30.89 17.66
N GLU A 307 -0.19 -30.99 18.98
CA GLU A 307 0.42 -30.06 19.92
C GLU A 307 1.37 -30.77 20.89
N ILE A 308 2.44 -30.06 21.24
CA ILE A 308 3.43 -30.43 22.22
C ILE A 308 3.48 -29.31 23.26
N GLN A 309 3.28 -29.66 24.51
CA GLN A 309 3.35 -28.74 25.65
C GLN A 309 4.71 -28.88 26.33
N LEU A 310 5.45 -27.78 26.42
CA LEU A 310 6.65 -27.68 27.24
C LEU A 310 6.32 -27.01 28.55
N HIS A 311 6.37 -27.76 29.65
CA HIS A 311 6.26 -27.19 30.98
C HIS A 311 7.60 -26.62 31.41
N THR A 312 7.63 -25.37 31.87
CA THR A 312 8.88 -24.64 32.13
C THR A 312 8.98 -24.10 33.55
N ASN A 313 10.12 -23.49 33.85
CA ASN A 313 10.36 -22.70 35.07
C ASN A 313 10.06 -21.20 34.89
N ILE A 314 9.43 -20.80 33.79
CA ILE A 314 9.05 -19.41 33.53
C ILE A 314 7.65 -19.20 34.08
N ASP A 315 7.52 -18.34 35.09
CA ASP A 315 6.28 -18.15 35.84
C ASP A 315 5.19 -17.50 34.97
N GLU A 316 5.61 -16.62 34.06
CA GLU A 316 4.75 -15.91 33.10
C GLU A 316 4.32 -16.79 31.92
N GLU A 317 5.07 -17.87 31.64
CA GLU A 317 4.77 -18.83 30.58
C GLU A 317 5.09 -20.27 31.06
N PRO A 318 4.30 -20.80 32.02
CA PRO A 318 4.58 -22.11 32.62
C PRO A 318 4.38 -23.26 31.63
N ILE A 319 3.61 -23.02 30.56
CA ILE A 319 3.38 -23.95 29.46
C ILE A 319 3.61 -23.22 28.13
N ALA A 320 4.62 -23.64 27.38
CA ALA A 320 4.83 -23.19 26.01
C ALA A 320 4.34 -24.22 25.00
N MET A 321 3.51 -23.76 24.06
CA MET A 321 2.88 -24.60 23.05
C MET A 321 3.69 -24.62 21.74
N LEU A 322 3.99 -25.82 21.25
CA LEU A 322 4.61 -26.08 19.95
C LEU A 322 3.67 -26.96 19.11
N THR A 323 3.46 -26.61 17.85
CA THR A 323 2.71 -27.49 16.94
C THR A 323 3.65 -28.42 16.17
N TYR A 324 3.17 -29.60 15.78
CA TYR A 324 3.89 -30.49 14.88
C TYR A 324 3.04 -30.92 13.68
N SER A 325 3.71 -31.44 12.64
CA SER A 325 3.03 -32.13 11.54
C SER A 325 3.90 -33.19 10.87
N ALA A 326 3.24 -34.20 10.30
CA ALA A 326 3.83 -35.31 9.57
C ALA A 326 2.86 -35.84 8.50
N LEU A 327 3.42 -36.42 7.43
CA LEU A 327 2.67 -37.22 6.47
C LEU A 327 3.02 -38.70 6.69
N ILE A 328 2.07 -39.49 7.17
CA ILE A 328 2.26 -40.92 7.40
C ILE A 328 1.95 -41.70 6.13
N ARG A 329 2.90 -42.51 5.68
CA ARG A 329 2.76 -43.43 4.55
C ARG A 329 2.66 -44.86 5.04
N ARG A 330 1.87 -45.69 4.35
CA ARG A 330 1.84 -47.13 4.61
C ARG A 330 3.23 -47.74 4.37
N ALA A 331 3.59 -48.73 5.16
CA ALA A 331 4.66 -49.66 4.80
C ALA A 331 4.29 -50.32 3.46
N ARG A 332 5.26 -50.41 2.55
CA ARG A 332 5.09 -51.15 1.29
C ARG A 332 5.20 -52.64 1.56
#